data_AF-A0A8T4YKG7-F1
#
_entry.id   AF-A0A8T4YKG7-F1
#
_cell.length_a   1.000
_cell.length_b   1.000
_cell.length_c   1.000
_cell.angle_alpha   90.00
_cell.angle_beta   90.00
_cell.angle_gamma   90.00
#
_symmetry.space_group_name_H-M   'P 1'
#
loop_
_entity.id
_entity.type
_entity.pdbx_description
1 polymer ?
#
loop_
_entity_poly.entity_id
_entity_poly.type
_entity_poly.pdbx_seq_one_letter_code
_entity_poly.pdbx_strand_id
1 'polypeptide(L)'
;MVDKIHGLTVEELERLDVGSLRAILHERTHHGIEVVIYRILKGKMEKPPNLGEEAKVLLRIWEKRELPMDTPDIEWVKKNIEMAEKLNAGETFDTGLELPKPFSESEMATVKKLLYGRRSIRQFRNEPVPDWMIEEILYAGLMSPQGCNVDSRRFIVLRDPEKWKLVQSDIPLDYGVMIIVCQDIRVYQALKFDKAAPQNIYFDAATAADHICLMAHALGLGACWLTHGELTQKRIRNYFKLPETF
;
A
#
# COMPACT_ATOMS: atom_id res chain seq x y z
N MET A 1 20.34 6.56 -23.26
CA MET A 1 20.23 7.12 -21.89
C MET A 1 18.74 7.32 -21.65
N VAL A 2 18.22 7.07 -20.44
CA VAL A 2 16.81 7.35 -20.14
C VAL A 2 16.68 8.85 -19.87
N ASP A 3 16.13 9.59 -20.82
CA ASP A 3 16.09 11.06 -20.73
C ASP A 3 14.95 11.56 -19.84
N LYS A 4 13.83 10.83 -19.80
CA LYS A 4 12.67 11.13 -18.95
C LYS A 4 12.00 9.85 -18.44
N ILE A 5 11.50 9.90 -17.21
CA ILE A 5 10.66 8.85 -16.62
C ILE A 5 9.37 9.51 -16.15
N HIS A 6 8.21 8.99 -16.59
CA HIS A 6 6.89 9.62 -16.35
C HIS A 6 6.78 11.09 -16.81
N GLY A 7 7.64 11.48 -17.76
CA GLY A 7 7.72 12.84 -18.28
C GLY A 7 8.62 13.79 -17.47
N LEU A 8 9.26 13.30 -16.41
CA LEU A 8 10.19 14.04 -15.56
C LEU A 8 11.64 13.74 -15.94
N THR A 9 12.52 14.75 -15.91
CA THR A 9 13.96 14.56 -16.04
C THR A 9 14.57 13.97 -14.77
N VAL A 10 15.81 13.49 -14.83
CA VAL A 10 16.55 13.01 -13.65
C VAL A 10 16.65 14.09 -12.58
N GLU A 11 16.93 15.34 -12.98
CA GLU A 11 17.03 16.48 -12.06
C GLU A 11 15.70 16.81 -11.36
N GLU A 12 14.57 16.64 -12.07
CA GLU A 12 13.24 16.80 -11.49
C GLU A 12 12.91 15.67 -10.51
N LEU A 13 13.26 14.43 -10.86
CA LEU A 13 13.07 13.25 -10.00
C LEU A 13 13.88 13.35 -8.69
N GLU A 14 15.11 13.87 -8.75
CA GLU A 14 15.95 14.09 -7.56
C GLU A 14 15.32 15.07 -6.55
N ARG A 15 14.45 15.97 -7.01
CA ARG A 15 13.79 17.00 -6.19
C ARG A 15 12.42 16.59 -5.65
N LEU A 16 11.88 15.45 -6.08
CA LEU A 16 10.58 14.98 -5.60
C LEU A 16 10.60 14.67 -4.10
N ASP A 17 9.44 14.78 -3.45
CA ASP A 17 9.27 14.22 -2.12
C ASP A 17 9.47 12.70 -2.15
N VAL A 18 9.85 12.13 -1.00
CA VAL A 18 10.21 10.71 -0.90
C VAL A 18 9.05 9.79 -1.29
N GLY A 19 7.80 10.16 -0.96
CA GLY A 19 6.62 9.37 -1.28
C GLY A 19 6.36 9.31 -2.78
N SER A 20 6.44 10.46 -3.46
CA SER A 20 6.29 10.53 -4.92
C SER A 20 7.41 9.80 -5.66
N LEU A 21 8.68 9.92 -5.21
CA LEU A 21 9.79 9.18 -5.79
C LEU A 21 9.61 7.67 -5.61
N ARG A 22 9.22 7.22 -4.41
CA ARG A 22 8.95 5.80 -4.11
C ARG A 22 7.85 5.24 -5.01
N ALA A 23 6.76 5.99 -5.17
CA ALA A 23 5.64 5.61 -6.04
C ALA A 23 6.08 5.36 -7.49
N ILE A 24 6.87 6.29 -8.04
CA ILE A 24 7.42 6.16 -9.40
C ILE A 24 8.36 4.96 -9.49
N LEU A 25 9.24 4.76 -8.49
CA LEU A 25 10.12 3.59 -8.43
C LEU A 25 9.34 2.28 -8.43
N HIS A 26 8.29 2.18 -7.61
CA HIS A 26 7.47 0.98 -7.51
C HIS A 26 6.71 0.71 -8.79
N GLU A 27 6.05 1.72 -9.34
CA GLU A 27 5.27 1.57 -10.56
C GLU A 27 6.15 1.21 -11.76
N ARG A 28 7.36 1.80 -11.88
CA ARG A 28 8.34 1.44 -12.91
C ARG A 28 8.93 0.05 -12.72
N THR A 29 9.08 -0.39 -11.48
CA THR A 29 9.48 -1.77 -11.19
C THR A 29 8.36 -2.75 -11.58
N HIS A 30 7.11 -2.45 -11.21
CA HIS A 30 5.95 -3.29 -11.51
C HIS A 30 5.70 -3.38 -13.02
N HIS A 31 5.49 -2.25 -13.70
CA HIS A 31 5.13 -2.21 -15.12
C HIS A 31 6.32 -2.34 -16.06
N GLY A 32 7.51 -1.91 -15.66
CA GLY A 32 8.72 -1.96 -16.47
C GLY A 32 9.52 -3.25 -16.30
N ILE A 33 9.27 -4.03 -15.25
CA ILE A 33 9.97 -5.29 -14.98
C ILE A 33 8.98 -6.41 -14.68
N GLU A 34 8.34 -6.38 -13.51
CA GLU A 34 7.65 -7.55 -12.95
C GLU A 34 6.62 -8.16 -13.91
N VAL A 35 5.66 -7.35 -14.39
CA VAL A 35 4.62 -7.82 -15.31
C VAL A 35 5.17 -8.20 -16.69
N VAL A 36 6.32 -7.64 -17.08
CA VAL A 36 6.96 -7.89 -18.36
C VAL A 36 7.72 -9.22 -18.32
N ILE A 37 8.45 -9.50 -17.24
CA ILE A 37 9.19 -10.76 -17.04
C ILE A 37 8.26 -11.97 -17.14
N TYR A 38 7.09 -11.94 -16.51
CA TYR A 38 6.12 -13.05 -16.60
C TYR A 38 5.70 -13.36 -18.04
N ARG A 39 5.59 -12.33 -18.88
CA ARG A 39 5.22 -12.50 -20.29
C ARG A 39 6.39 -13.01 -21.12
N ILE A 40 7.60 -12.53 -20.86
CA ILE A 40 8.82 -13.00 -21.52
C ILE A 40 9.05 -14.48 -21.24
N LEU A 41 9.04 -14.88 -19.96
CA LEU A 41 9.30 -16.27 -19.55
C LEU A 41 8.24 -17.25 -20.07
N LYS A 42 7.01 -16.78 -20.33
CA LYS A 42 5.94 -17.56 -20.97
C LYS A 42 5.96 -17.52 -22.50
N GLY A 43 6.97 -16.89 -23.12
CA GLY A 43 7.07 -16.72 -24.56
C GLY A 43 5.93 -15.89 -25.17
N LYS A 44 5.28 -15.02 -24.37
CA LYS A 44 4.15 -14.16 -24.78
C LYS A 44 4.56 -12.74 -25.15
N MET A 45 5.86 -12.43 -25.05
CA MET A 45 6.42 -11.10 -25.31
C MET A 45 7.92 -11.24 -25.58
N GLU A 46 8.43 -10.47 -26.55
CA GLU A 46 9.87 -10.32 -26.73
C GLU A 46 10.44 -9.37 -25.69
N LYS A 47 11.68 -9.64 -25.25
CA LYS A 47 12.36 -8.81 -24.25
C LYS A 47 12.60 -7.40 -24.82
N PRO A 48 12.11 -6.33 -24.16
CA PRO A 48 12.42 -4.98 -24.60
C PRO A 48 13.93 -4.69 -24.42
N PRO A 49 14.51 -3.82 -25.27
CA PRO A 49 15.94 -3.49 -25.19
C PRO A 49 16.32 -2.76 -23.90
N ASN A 50 15.39 -2.05 -23.28
CA ASN A 50 15.58 -1.23 -22.08
C ASN A 50 14.93 -1.84 -20.81
N LEU A 51 14.79 -3.17 -20.75
CA LEU A 51 14.17 -3.86 -19.61
C LEU A 51 14.85 -3.47 -18.28
N GLY A 52 14.10 -2.86 -17.37
CA GLY A 52 14.54 -2.46 -16.04
C GLY A 52 15.40 -1.19 -15.92
N GLU A 53 15.72 -0.52 -17.03
CA GLU A 53 16.62 0.65 -17.00
C GLU A 53 16.03 1.84 -16.24
N GLU A 54 14.72 2.08 -16.33
CA GLU A 54 14.05 3.16 -15.59
C GLU A 54 14.12 2.92 -14.07
N ALA A 55 13.86 1.69 -13.61
CA ALA A 55 13.94 1.33 -12.20
C ALA A 55 15.37 1.47 -11.64
N LYS A 56 16.40 1.11 -12.44
CA LYS A 56 17.81 1.32 -12.05
C LYS A 56 18.17 2.79 -11.89
N VAL A 57 17.68 3.68 -12.76
CA VAL A 57 17.87 5.13 -12.61
C VAL A 57 17.24 5.61 -11.29
N LEU A 58 16.00 5.20 -11.03
CA LEU A 58 15.27 5.62 -9.83
C LEU A 58 15.89 5.07 -8.55
N LEU A 59 16.36 3.81 -8.53
CA LEU A 59 17.05 3.22 -7.39
C LEU A 59 18.38 3.92 -7.10
N ARG A 60 19.11 4.37 -8.13
CA ARG A 60 20.32 5.19 -7.95
C ARG A 60 20.01 6.56 -7.35
N ILE A 61 18.90 7.20 -7.77
CA ILE A 61 18.44 8.46 -7.15
C ILE A 61 18.09 8.21 -5.68
N TRP A 62 17.40 7.10 -5.39
CA TRP A 62 17.03 6.71 -4.04
C TRP A 62 18.26 6.51 -3.13
N GLU A 63 19.26 5.77 -3.62
CA GLU A 63 20.54 5.53 -2.92
C GLU A 63 21.35 6.83 -2.74
N LYS A 64 21.45 7.67 -3.78
CA LYS A 64 22.12 8.99 -3.71
C LYS A 64 21.52 9.91 -2.65
N ARG A 65 20.23 9.74 -2.34
CA ARG A 65 19.52 10.48 -1.31
C ARG A 65 19.63 9.87 0.09
N GLU A 66 20.45 8.83 0.26
CA GLU A 66 20.69 8.13 1.53
C GLU A 66 19.40 7.62 2.17
N LEU A 67 18.44 7.22 1.33
CA LEU A 67 17.17 6.65 1.79
C LEU A 67 17.34 5.16 2.15
N PRO A 68 16.53 4.60 3.06
CA PRO A 68 16.64 3.22 3.47
C PRO A 68 16.61 2.23 2.29
N MET A 69 17.56 1.31 2.28
CA MET A 69 17.75 0.33 1.20
C MET A 69 17.35 -1.09 1.59
N ASP A 70 17.07 -1.34 2.87
CA ASP A 70 16.79 -2.64 3.48
C ASP A 70 15.30 -2.86 3.77
N THR A 71 14.44 -1.94 3.33
CA THR A 71 13.00 -2.07 3.49
C THR A 71 12.45 -3.14 2.54
N PRO A 72 11.40 -3.89 2.92
CA PRO A 72 10.89 -5.00 2.11
C PRO A 72 10.49 -4.62 0.68
N ASP A 73 9.95 -3.41 0.49
CA ASP A 73 9.58 -2.87 -0.81
C ASP A 73 10.81 -2.58 -1.70
N ILE A 74 11.90 -2.05 -1.13
CA ILE A 74 13.14 -1.80 -1.87
C ILE A 74 13.90 -3.11 -2.15
N GLU A 75 13.84 -4.10 -1.26
CA GLU A 75 14.34 -5.45 -1.56
C GLU A 75 13.57 -6.10 -2.72
N TRP A 76 12.24 -5.90 -2.79
CA TRP A 76 11.44 -6.31 -3.95
C TRP A 76 11.88 -5.60 -5.24
N VAL A 77 12.20 -4.29 -5.17
CA VAL A 77 12.77 -3.54 -6.31
C VAL A 77 14.09 -4.15 -6.78
N LYS A 78 15.04 -4.37 -5.86
CA LYS A 78 16.35 -4.95 -6.17
C LYS A 78 16.22 -6.32 -6.83
N LYS A 79 15.39 -7.20 -6.26
CA LYS A 79 15.14 -8.54 -6.82
C LYS A 79 14.59 -8.48 -8.24
N ASN A 80 13.68 -7.55 -8.52
CA ASN A 80 13.17 -7.35 -9.88
C ASN A 80 14.26 -6.86 -10.84
N ILE A 81 15.08 -5.90 -10.42
CA ILE A 81 16.21 -5.42 -11.22
C ILE A 81 17.18 -6.56 -11.53
N GLU A 82 17.52 -7.41 -10.55
CA GLU A 82 18.38 -8.58 -10.76
C GLU A 82 17.79 -9.54 -11.80
N MET A 83 16.49 -9.81 -11.72
CA MET A 83 15.80 -10.64 -12.72
C MET A 83 15.83 -10.02 -14.12
N ALA A 84 15.69 -8.69 -14.23
CA ALA A 84 15.82 -7.98 -15.50
C ALA A 84 17.25 -8.08 -16.07
N GLU A 85 18.27 -8.01 -15.22
CA GLU A 85 19.67 -8.14 -15.60
C GLU A 85 20.01 -9.52 -16.15
N LYS A 86 19.53 -10.58 -15.49
CA LYS A 86 19.65 -11.96 -16.00
C LYS A 86 19.05 -12.11 -17.40
N LEU A 87 17.83 -11.61 -17.62
CA LEU A 87 17.22 -11.64 -18.95
C LEU A 87 18.00 -10.80 -19.98
N ASN A 88 18.56 -9.65 -19.58
CA ASN A 88 19.39 -8.83 -20.45
C ASN A 88 20.72 -9.52 -20.82
N ALA A 89 21.26 -10.37 -19.94
CA ALA A 89 22.42 -11.23 -20.20
C ALA A 89 22.10 -12.47 -21.06
N GLY A 90 20.82 -12.68 -21.41
CA GLY A 90 20.38 -13.84 -22.18
C GLY A 90 20.17 -15.11 -21.34
N GLU A 91 20.14 -14.97 -20.01
CA GLU A 91 19.89 -16.08 -19.10
C GLU A 91 18.39 -16.39 -19.01
N THR A 92 18.07 -17.64 -18.67
CA THR A 92 16.73 -18.08 -18.28
C THR A 92 16.77 -18.54 -16.83
N PHE A 93 15.68 -18.30 -16.11
CA PHE A 93 15.55 -18.68 -14.71
C PHE A 93 14.09 -19.00 -14.38
N ASP A 94 13.90 -19.79 -13.32
CA ASP A 94 12.60 -19.94 -12.70
C ASP A 94 12.37 -18.80 -11.70
N THR A 95 11.21 -18.16 -11.79
CA THR A 95 10.78 -17.14 -10.83
C THR A 95 10.52 -17.71 -9.43
N GLY A 96 10.32 -19.02 -9.32
CA GLY A 96 9.89 -19.68 -8.08
C GLY A 96 8.46 -19.35 -7.67
N LEU A 97 7.67 -18.72 -8.55
CA LEU A 97 6.28 -18.38 -8.29
C LEU A 97 5.39 -19.59 -8.53
N GLU A 98 4.85 -20.14 -7.45
CA GLU A 98 3.81 -21.15 -7.52
C GLU A 98 2.43 -20.50 -7.64
N LEU A 99 1.54 -21.11 -8.42
CA LEU A 99 0.13 -20.76 -8.40
C LEU A 99 -0.46 -21.11 -7.01
N PRO A 100 -1.41 -20.30 -6.50
CA PRO A 100 -2.09 -20.64 -5.26
C PRO A 100 -2.73 -22.02 -5.34
N LYS A 101 -2.42 -22.86 -4.34
CA LYS A 101 -3.09 -24.16 -4.16
C LYS A 101 -4.36 -23.93 -3.32
N PRO A 102 -5.46 -24.64 -3.60
CA PRO A 102 -6.63 -24.60 -2.73
C PRO A 102 -6.25 -24.96 -1.30
N PHE A 103 -6.82 -24.22 -0.34
CA PHE A 103 -6.72 -24.55 1.08
C PHE A 103 -7.39 -25.90 1.39
N SER A 104 -6.87 -26.60 2.39
CA SER A 104 -7.51 -27.76 2.99
C SER A 104 -8.89 -27.41 3.56
N GLU A 105 -9.70 -28.43 3.85
CA GLU A 105 -11.03 -28.22 4.44
C GLU A 105 -10.98 -27.45 5.76
N SER A 106 -10.00 -27.74 6.62
CA SER A 106 -9.80 -27.06 7.90
C SER A 106 -9.36 -25.60 7.74
N GLU A 107 -8.47 -25.32 6.79
CA GLU A 107 -8.05 -23.95 6.48
C GLU A 107 -9.24 -23.16 5.90
N MET A 108 -10.01 -23.75 4.99
CA MET A 108 -11.21 -23.13 4.45
C MET A 108 -12.29 -22.88 5.51
N ALA A 109 -12.44 -23.77 6.49
CA ALA A 109 -13.35 -23.54 7.62
C ALA A 109 -12.96 -22.29 8.42
N THR A 110 -11.65 -22.09 8.65
CA THR A 110 -11.12 -20.89 9.31
C THR A 110 -11.37 -19.64 8.47
N VAL A 111 -11.10 -19.67 7.16
CA VAL A 111 -11.38 -18.54 6.25
C VAL A 111 -12.86 -18.17 6.25
N LYS A 112 -13.76 -19.16 6.16
CA LYS A 112 -15.21 -18.92 6.19
C LYS A 112 -15.66 -18.33 7.53
N LYS A 113 -15.11 -18.82 8.65
CA LYS A 113 -15.39 -18.26 9.98
C LYS A 113 -15.00 -16.78 10.04
N LEU A 114 -13.83 -16.42 9.52
CA LEU A 114 -13.35 -15.03 9.46
C LEU A 114 -14.25 -14.16 8.57
N LEU A 115 -14.43 -14.53 7.30
CA LEU A 115 -15.13 -13.70 6.31
C LEU A 115 -16.63 -13.58 6.61
N TYR A 116 -17.29 -14.67 7.00
CA TYR A 116 -18.74 -14.70 7.21
C TYR A 116 -19.15 -14.39 8.65
N GLY A 117 -18.23 -14.56 9.61
CA GLY A 117 -18.43 -14.24 11.01
C GLY A 117 -18.23 -12.77 11.34
N ARG A 118 -17.40 -12.05 10.57
CA ARG A 118 -17.17 -10.61 10.77
C ARG A 118 -18.47 -9.82 10.62
N ARG A 119 -18.80 -9.01 11.63
CA ARG A 119 -19.90 -8.05 11.60
C ARG A 119 -19.45 -6.73 12.20
N SER A 120 -20.12 -5.64 11.85
CA SER A 120 -19.82 -4.32 12.42
C SER A 120 -20.26 -4.27 13.88
N ILE A 121 -19.29 -4.21 14.80
CA ILE A 121 -19.51 -4.03 16.24
C ILE A 121 -19.41 -2.54 16.56
N ARG A 122 -20.38 -2.02 17.30
CA ARG A 122 -20.54 -0.58 17.60
C ARG A 122 -20.70 -0.29 19.09
N GLN A 123 -20.45 -1.30 19.92
CA GLN A 123 -20.45 -1.20 21.38
C GLN A 123 -19.17 -1.87 21.86
N PHE A 124 -18.35 -1.12 22.57
CA PHE A 124 -17.01 -1.54 22.95
C PHE A 124 -16.89 -1.57 24.47
N ARG A 125 -16.10 -2.51 24.96
CA ARG A 125 -15.79 -2.62 26.39
C ARG A 125 -14.70 -1.62 26.76
N ASN A 126 -14.69 -1.20 28.02
CA ASN A 126 -13.58 -0.44 28.60
C ASN A 126 -12.38 -1.34 28.91
N GLU A 127 -11.88 -2.00 27.87
CA GLU A 127 -10.70 -2.85 27.91
C GLU A 127 -9.71 -2.31 26.87
N PRO A 128 -8.48 -1.96 27.27
CA PRO A 128 -7.50 -1.42 26.35
C PRO A 128 -7.08 -2.50 25.34
N VAL A 129 -6.92 -2.11 24.08
CA VAL A 129 -6.36 -3.00 23.05
C VAL A 129 -4.83 -2.99 23.18
N PRO A 130 -4.18 -4.15 23.34
CA PRO A 130 -2.72 -4.25 23.42
C PRO A 130 -2.01 -3.74 22.15
N ASP A 131 -0.79 -3.21 22.30
CA ASP A 131 0.02 -2.67 21.20
C ASP A 131 0.25 -3.68 20.09
N TRP A 132 0.63 -4.91 20.46
CA TRP A 132 0.90 -5.98 19.51
C TRP A 132 -0.32 -6.29 18.63
N MET A 133 -1.56 -6.20 19.17
CA MET A 133 -2.76 -6.40 18.36
C MET A 133 -2.95 -5.26 17.36
N ILE A 134 -2.65 -4.02 17.76
CA ILE A 134 -2.75 -2.86 16.88
C ILE A 134 -1.69 -2.95 15.77
N GLU A 135 -0.47 -3.37 16.09
CA GLU A 135 0.59 -3.61 15.11
C GLU A 135 0.20 -4.67 14.08
N GLU A 136 -0.35 -5.81 14.51
CA GLU A 136 -0.87 -6.86 13.62
C GLU A 136 -2.01 -6.33 12.71
N ILE A 137 -2.91 -5.51 13.26
CA ILE A 137 -3.99 -4.88 12.50
C ILE A 137 -3.46 -3.91 11.44
N LEU A 138 -2.50 -3.07 11.81
CA LEU A 138 -1.86 -2.14 10.87
C LEU A 138 -1.09 -2.89 9.80
N TYR A 139 -0.37 -3.95 10.16
CA TYR A 139 0.35 -4.80 9.23
C TYR A 139 -0.60 -5.49 8.24
N ALA A 140 -1.74 -6.02 8.70
CA ALA A 140 -2.78 -6.54 7.81
C ALA A 140 -3.28 -5.47 6.82
N GLY A 141 -3.47 -4.24 7.30
CA GLY A 141 -3.76 -3.08 6.48
C GLY A 141 -2.70 -2.81 5.42
N LEU A 142 -1.40 -2.88 5.77
CA LEU A 142 -0.28 -2.74 4.82
C LEU A 142 -0.22 -3.89 3.80
N MET A 143 -0.64 -5.09 4.17
CA MET A 143 -0.70 -6.25 3.29
C MET A 143 -1.93 -6.25 2.37
N SER A 144 -2.79 -5.23 2.43
CA SER A 144 -3.92 -5.11 1.51
C SER A 144 -3.46 -4.92 0.05
N PRO A 145 -4.26 -5.42 -0.92
CA PRO A 145 -3.95 -5.20 -2.33
C PRO A 145 -4.01 -3.71 -2.66
N GLN A 146 -3.10 -3.30 -3.54
CA GLN A 146 -2.94 -1.91 -3.94
C GLN A 146 -2.53 -1.78 -5.40
N GLY A 147 -2.95 -0.69 -6.04
CA GLY A 147 -2.60 -0.42 -7.43
C GLY A 147 -1.09 -0.28 -7.62
N CYS A 148 -0.51 -1.10 -8.50
CA CYS A 148 0.90 -1.01 -8.90
C CYS A 148 1.93 -1.04 -7.73
N ASN A 149 1.55 -1.56 -6.56
CA ASN A 149 2.38 -1.63 -5.36
C ASN A 149 2.92 -0.27 -4.85
N VAL A 150 2.24 0.84 -5.13
CA VAL A 150 2.80 2.21 -4.94
C VAL A 150 2.75 2.76 -3.52
N ASP A 151 2.11 2.03 -2.61
CA ASP A 151 1.93 2.34 -1.19
C ASP A 151 1.43 3.74 -0.91
N SER A 152 0.18 3.95 -1.33
CA SER A 152 -0.55 5.21 -1.17
C SER A 152 -1.26 5.34 0.19
N ARG A 153 -1.18 4.33 1.07
CA ARG A 153 -1.95 4.29 2.33
C ARG A 153 -1.12 4.81 3.49
N ARG A 154 -1.77 5.50 4.43
CA ARG A 154 -1.16 5.93 5.70
C ARG A 154 -2.15 5.70 6.82
N PHE A 155 -1.67 5.38 8.02
CA PHE A 155 -2.52 5.11 9.17
C PHE A 155 -2.21 6.07 10.31
N ILE A 156 -3.25 6.65 10.91
CA ILE A 156 -3.15 7.42 12.15
C ILE A 156 -3.93 6.68 13.22
N VAL A 157 -3.26 6.32 14.31
CA VAL A 157 -3.86 5.59 15.42
C VAL A 157 -4.23 6.57 16.54
N LEU A 158 -5.52 6.68 16.84
CA LEU A 158 -6.04 7.48 17.95
C LEU A 158 -6.50 6.55 19.08
N ARG A 159 -5.85 6.68 20.23
CA ARG A 159 -6.19 5.92 21.45
C ARG A 159 -6.79 6.78 22.56
N ASP A 160 -6.70 8.09 22.39
CA ASP A 160 -7.18 9.08 23.36
C ASP A 160 -8.64 9.42 23.05
N PRO A 161 -9.58 9.18 23.98
CA PRO A 161 -10.99 9.50 23.80
C PRO A 161 -11.25 10.95 23.42
N GLU A 162 -10.44 11.89 23.90
CA GLU A 162 -10.58 13.30 23.56
C GLU A 162 -10.27 13.57 22.08
N LYS A 163 -9.35 12.78 21.49
CA LYS A 163 -9.01 12.89 20.07
C LYS A 163 -10.06 12.26 19.16
N TRP A 164 -10.87 11.34 19.66
CA TRP A 164 -11.95 10.76 18.87
C TRP A 164 -13.02 11.78 18.47
N LYS A 165 -13.17 12.87 19.24
CA LYS A 165 -14.05 14.01 18.94
C LYS A 165 -13.69 14.75 17.64
N LEU A 166 -12.51 14.48 17.06
CA LEU A 166 -12.14 14.94 15.71
C LEU A 166 -13.05 14.34 14.63
N VAL A 167 -13.59 13.15 14.88
CA VAL A 167 -14.49 12.43 13.98
C VAL A 167 -15.93 12.54 14.49
N GLN A 168 -16.81 13.07 13.66
CA GLN A 168 -18.24 13.03 13.96
C GLN A 168 -18.75 11.60 13.74
N SER A 169 -19.35 11.01 14.77
CA SER A 169 -19.94 9.68 14.73
C SER A 169 -21.26 9.64 15.51
N ASP A 170 -22.18 8.82 15.03
CA ASP A 170 -23.40 8.38 15.72
C ASP A 170 -23.16 7.23 16.69
N ILE A 171 -21.96 6.62 16.65
CA ILE A 171 -21.55 5.55 17.54
C ILE A 171 -20.92 6.16 18.80
N PRO A 172 -21.31 5.71 20.01
CA PRO A 172 -20.64 6.11 21.23
C PRO A 172 -19.17 5.70 21.19
N LEU A 173 -18.28 6.68 21.06
CA LEU A 173 -16.84 6.51 21.09
C LEU A 173 -16.38 6.63 22.55
N ASP A 174 -16.84 5.70 23.38
CA ASP A 174 -16.50 5.71 24.82
C ASP A 174 -15.21 4.93 25.09
N TYR A 175 -14.99 3.85 24.32
CA TYR A 175 -13.83 2.96 24.44
C TYR A 175 -13.44 2.41 23.06
N GLY A 176 -12.14 2.17 22.83
CA GLY A 176 -11.64 1.53 21.62
C GLY A 176 -10.33 2.13 21.10
N VAL A 177 -10.05 1.86 19.83
CA VAL A 177 -8.95 2.46 19.07
C VAL A 177 -9.53 2.88 17.74
N MET A 178 -9.28 4.13 17.34
CA MET A 178 -9.69 4.64 16.05
C MET A 178 -8.49 4.68 15.12
N ILE A 179 -8.57 3.96 14.00
CA ILE A 179 -7.54 3.96 12.96
C ILE A 179 -8.08 4.78 11.79
N ILE A 180 -7.51 5.95 11.56
CA ILE A 180 -7.81 6.76 10.38
C ILE A 180 -6.97 6.19 9.24
N VAL A 181 -7.64 5.71 8.20
CA VAL A 181 -7.01 5.24 6.97
C VAL A 181 -6.98 6.40 5.98
N CYS A 182 -5.79 6.92 5.72
CA CYS A 182 -5.55 8.03 4.80
C CYS A 182 -5.10 7.52 3.43
N GLN A 183 -5.53 8.23 2.40
CA GLN A 183 -5.05 8.06 1.03
C GLN A 183 -4.12 9.22 0.70
N ASP A 184 -2.83 8.95 0.52
CA ASP A 184 -1.82 9.92 0.11
C ASP A 184 -1.94 10.19 -1.39
N ILE A 185 -2.75 11.21 -1.74
CA ILE A 185 -3.07 11.59 -3.12
C ILE A 185 -1.84 12.02 -3.91
N ARG A 186 -0.74 12.43 -3.26
CA ARG A 186 0.52 12.79 -3.94
C ARG A 186 1.07 11.63 -4.76
N VAL A 187 0.93 10.41 -4.23
CA VAL A 187 1.33 9.17 -4.91
C VAL A 187 0.59 9.02 -6.25
N TYR A 188 -0.72 9.26 -6.24
CA TYR A 188 -1.53 9.21 -7.45
C TYR A 188 -1.23 10.36 -8.41
N GLN A 189 -0.98 11.56 -7.89
CA GLN A 189 -0.61 12.73 -8.69
C GLN A 189 0.75 12.55 -9.39
N ALA A 190 1.73 11.98 -8.69
CA ALA A 190 3.06 11.67 -9.23
C ALA A 190 2.98 10.71 -10.43
N LEU A 191 2.03 9.78 -10.39
CA LEU A 191 1.76 8.78 -11.45
C LEU A 191 0.67 9.22 -12.43
N LYS A 192 0.08 10.41 -12.22
CA LYS A 192 -1.07 10.95 -12.99
C LYS A 192 -2.32 10.04 -12.94
N PHE A 193 -2.42 9.17 -11.94
CA PHE A 193 -3.56 8.27 -11.73
C PHE A 193 -4.81 9.03 -11.28
N ASP A 194 -4.65 10.17 -10.62
CA ASP A 194 -5.74 11.10 -10.30
C ASP A 194 -6.47 11.60 -11.55
N LYS A 195 -5.80 11.63 -12.70
CA LYS A 195 -6.38 12.04 -13.99
C LYS A 195 -6.75 10.85 -14.86
N ALA A 196 -5.89 9.82 -14.91
CA ALA A 196 -6.08 8.66 -15.77
C ALA A 196 -7.13 7.68 -15.23
N ALA A 197 -7.26 7.55 -13.91
CA ALA A 197 -8.19 6.65 -13.23
C ALA A 197 -8.78 7.26 -11.95
N PRO A 198 -9.43 8.44 -12.02
CA PRO A 198 -9.96 9.17 -10.86
C PRO A 198 -10.93 8.34 -10.00
N GLN A 199 -11.65 7.39 -10.62
CA GLN A 199 -12.60 6.51 -9.93
C GLN A 199 -11.93 5.52 -8.96
N ASN A 200 -10.62 5.28 -9.07
CA ASN A 200 -9.89 4.32 -8.24
C ASN A 200 -9.25 4.95 -6.99
N ILE A 201 -9.41 6.26 -6.79
CA ILE A 201 -8.57 7.04 -5.87
C ILE A 201 -8.66 6.58 -4.40
N TYR A 202 -9.75 5.93 -4.00
CA TYR A 202 -9.95 5.45 -2.61
C TYR A 202 -9.91 3.92 -2.48
N PHE A 203 -9.65 3.17 -3.55
CA PHE A 203 -9.70 1.71 -3.48
C PHE A 203 -8.57 1.13 -2.61
N ASP A 204 -7.36 1.70 -2.67
CA ASP A 204 -6.24 1.25 -1.83
C ASP A 204 -6.53 1.47 -0.32
N ALA A 205 -7.04 2.66 0.05
CA ALA A 205 -7.50 2.92 1.41
C ALA A 205 -8.65 1.98 1.82
N ALA A 206 -9.55 1.66 0.89
CA ALA A 206 -10.70 0.82 1.18
C ALA A 206 -10.33 -0.65 1.43
N THR A 207 -9.43 -1.22 0.63
CA THR A 207 -8.93 -2.59 0.85
C THR A 207 -8.16 -2.69 2.16
N ALA A 208 -7.42 -1.64 2.54
CA ALA A 208 -6.70 -1.57 3.79
C ALA A 208 -7.63 -1.57 5.00
N ALA A 209 -8.69 -0.77 4.95
CA ALA A 209 -9.71 -0.73 6.00
C ALA A 209 -10.47 -2.07 6.12
N ASP A 210 -10.70 -2.80 5.02
CA ASP A 210 -11.26 -4.15 5.06
C ASP A 210 -10.33 -5.16 5.75
N HIS A 211 -9.05 -5.20 5.36
CA HIS A 211 -8.04 -6.05 6.01
C HIS A 211 -7.88 -5.73 7.50
N ILE A 212 -7.89 -4.44 7.88
CA ILE A 212 -7.89 -3.99 9.27
C ILE A 212 -9.08 -4.57 10.04
N CYS A 213 -10.29 -4.50 9.47
CA CYS A 213 -11.49 -5.04 10.11
C CYS A 213 -11.47 -6.57 10.23
N LEU A 214 -10.94 -7.26 9.22
CA LEU A 214 -10.80 -8.72 9.24
C LEU A 214 -9.76 -9.14 10.29
N MET A 215 -8.60 -8.48 10.35
CA MET A 215 -7.58 -8.80 11.34
C MET A 215 -8.06 -8.52 12.76
N ALA A 216 -8.75 -7.40 12.99
CA ALA A 216 -9.39 -7.13 14.28
C ALA A 216 -10.36 -8.27 14.68
N HIS A 217 -11.19 -8.75 13.75
CA HIS A 217 -12.08 -9.89 14.01
C HIS A 217 -11.33 -11.19 14.32
N ALA A 218 -10.24 -11.47 13.58
CA ALA A 218 -9.40 -12.65 13.82
C ALA A 218 -8.75 -12.63 15.21
N LEU A 219 -8.37 -11.45 15.70
CA LEU A 219 -7.83 -11.23 17.04
C LEU A 219 -8.89 -11.22 18.16
N GLY A 220 -10.16 -11.43 17.82
CA GLY A 220 -11.27 -11.45 18.78
C GLY A 220 -11.82 -10.08 19.16
N LEU A 221 -11.45 -9.02 18.43
CA LEU A 221 -11.94 -7.67 18.65
C LEU A 221 -13.21 -7.40 17.83
N GLY A 222 -14.04 -6.49 18.35
CA GLY A 222 -15.09 -5.85 17.57
C GLY A 222 -14.53 -4.67 16.79
N ALA A 223 -14.95 -4.50 15.53
CA ALA A 223 -14.59 -3.33 14.72
C ALA A 223 -15.77 -2.90 13.84
N CYS A 224 -15.78 -1.63 13.43
CA CYS A 224 -16.69 -1.13 12.41
C CYS A 224 -16.03 -0.02 11.58
N TRP A 225 -16.49 0.10 10.34
CA TRP A 225 -16.09 1.20 9.47
C TRP A 225 -16.99 2.41 9.71
N LEU A 226 -16.38 3.59 9.87
CA LEU A 226 -17.08 4.87 9.96
C LEU A 226 -17.01 5.64 8.65
N THR A 227 -18.17 6.04 8.12
CA THR A 227 -18.23 7.00 7.01
C THR A 227 -17.95 8.40 7.53
N HIS A 228 -17.27 9.24 6.74
CA HIS A 228 -16.98 10.62 7.12
C HIS A 228 -17.23 11.59 5.96
N GLY A 229 -17.46 12.86 6.29
CA GLY A 229 -17.59 13.95 5.32
C GLY A 229 -16.36 14.87 5.32
N GLU A 230 -16.43 15.94 4.50
CA GLU A 230 -15.36 16.93 4.35
C GLU A 230 -14.98 17.64 5.66
N LEU A 231 -15.95 17.88 6.54
CA LEU A 231 -15.68 18.55 7.82
C LEU A 231 -14.74 17.73 8.71
N THR A 232 -14.95 16.40 8.76
CA THR A 232 -14.06 15.49 9.47
C THR A 232 -12.66 15.49 8.84
N GLN A 233 -12.57 15.45 7.51
CA GLN A 233 -11.28 15.52 6.80
C GLN A 233 -10.52 16.82 7.17
N LYS A 234 -11.18 17.98 7.08
CA LYS A 234 -10.60 19.28 7.44
C LYS A 234 -10.13 19.32 8.90
N ARG A 235 -10.92 18.80 9.84
CA ARG A 235 -10.54 18.73 11.27
C ARG A 235 -9.29 17.88 11.49
N ILE A 236 -9.24 16.69 10.90
CA ILE A 236 -8.09 15.78 11.00
C ILE A 236 -6.85 16.44 10.38
N ARG A 237 -6.96 17.00 9.17
CA ARG A 237 -5.84 17.70 8.51
C ARG A 237 -5.31 18.85 9.35
N ASN A 238 -6.18 19.72 9.86
CA ASN A 238 -5.78 20.84 10.69
C ASN A 238 -5.11 20.40 12.00
N TYR A 239 -5.67 19.39 12.66
CA TYR A 239 -5.16 18.89 13.94
C TYR A 239 -3.77 18.27 13.78
N PHE A 240 -3.60 17.38 12.79
CA PHE A 240 -2.34 16.67 12.54
C PHE A 240 -1.38 17.43 11.61
N LYS A 241 -1.77 18.63 11.14
CA LYS A 241 -1.02 19.44 10.16
C LYS A 241 -0.68 18.66 8.89
N LEU A 242 -1.65 17.87 8.41
CA LEU A 242 -1.51 17.08 7.19
C LEU A 242 -1.75 17.97 5.97
N PRO A 243 -1.09 17.68 4.83
CA PRO A 243 -1.38 18.38 3.59
C PRO A 243 -2.79 18.04 3.08
N GLU A 244 -3.35 18.89 2.20
CA GLU A 244 -4.65 18.64 1.54
C GLU A 244 -4.69 17.34 0.72
N THR A 245 -3.53 16.78 0.41
CA THR A 245 -3.36 15.53 -0.32
C THR A 245 -3.46 14.28 0.57
N PHE A 246 -3.91 14.38 1.83
CA PHE A 246 -4.10 13.25 2.77
C PHE A 246 -5.56 13.09 3.21
#